data_AF-A0A355EP10-F1
#
_entry.id   AF-A0A355EP10-F1
#
_cell.length_a   1.000
_cell.length_b   1.000
_cell.length_c   1.000
_cell.angle_alpha   90.00
_cell.angle_beta   90.00
_cell.angle_gamma   90.00
#
_symmetry.space_group_name_H-M   'P 1'
#
loop_
_entity.id
_entity.type
_entity.pdbx_description
1 polymer ?
#
loop_
_entity_poly.entity_id
_entity_poly.type
_entity_poly.pdbx_seq_one_letter_code
_entity_poly.pdbx_strand_id
1 'polypeptide(L)'
;FSAGDCETGPDVLVRACGNGKRAAWKIDEYLKGEKPKARMSEKFVKFFGDVKVYDKNENVGFLGDKARLQLRPMAPEVRKWTFDEVEEGFRTDEAITEASRCLRCYRIGMIAVG
;
A
#
# COMPACT_ATOMS: atom_id res chain seq x y z
N PHE A 1 -0.80 -16.05 -24.37
CA PHE A 1 -0.80 -15.23 -23.15
C PHE A 1 -1.77 -15.86 -22.17
N SER A 2 -1.40 -15.99 -20.90
CA SER A 2 -2.24 -16.55 -19.82
C SER A 2 -2.02 -15.74 -18.54
N ALA A 3 -3.00 -15.75 -17.64
CA ALA A 3 -2.94 -15.07 -16.35
C ALA A 3 -3.99 -15.62 -15.38
N GLY A 4 -3.70 -15.49 -14.08
CA GLY A 4 -4.60 -15.94 -13.00
C GLY A 4 -4.46 -17.43 -12.72
N ASP A 5 -5.50 -18.00 -12.10
CA ASP A 5 -5.47 -19.35 -11.55
C ASP A 5 -5.18 -20.45 -12.58
N CYS A 6 -5.52 -20.23 -13.86
CA CYS A 6 -5.21 -21.16 -14.94
C CYS A 6 -3.71 -21.27 -15.25
N GLU A 7 -2.88 -20.37 -14.71
CA GLU A 7 -1.43 -20.41 -14.83
C GLU A 7 -0.76 -20.65 -13.47
N THR A 8 -1.11 -19.86 -12.45
CA THR A 8 -0.41 -19.87 -11.15
C THR A 8 -1.01 -20.85 -10.13
N GLY A 9 -2.20 -21.40 -10.41
CA GLY A 9 -3.05 -22.01 -9.38
C GLY A 9 -3.77 -20.95 -8.51
N PRO A 10 -4.62 -21.39 -7.56
CA PRO A 10 -5.42 -20.51 -6.72
C PRO A 10 -4.57 -19.50 -5.95
N ASP A 11 -4.89 -18.21 -6.07
CA ASP A 11 -4.19 -17.12 -5.38
C ASP A 11 -5.17 -16.00 -4.98
N VAL A 12 -4.67 -14.94 -4.35
CA VAL A 12 -5.47 -13.78 -3.96
C VAL A 12 -5.90 -12.96 -5.19
N LEU A 13 -7.12 -12.41 -5.14
CA LEU A 13 -7.72 -11.61 -6.22
C LEU A 13 -6.76 -10.53 -6.74
N VAL A 14 -6.08 -9.81 -5.83
CA VAL A 14 -5.16 -8.73 -6.20
C VAL A 14 -3.98 -9.22 -7.04
N ARG A 15 -3.51 -10.46 -6.82
CA ARG A 15 -2.43 -11.05 -7.61
C ARG A 15 -2.93 -11.51 -8.97
N ALA A 16 -4.11 -12.13 -9.03
CA ALA A 16 -4.75 -12.49 -10.29
C ALA A 16 -4.97 -11.26 -11.19
N CYS A 17 -5.47 -10.14 -10.63
CA CYS A 17 -5.59 -8.87 -11.34
C CYS A 17 -4.22 -8.34 -11.82
N GLY A 18 -3.20 -8.41 -10.97
CA GLY A 18 -1.83 -8.05 -11.34
C GLY A 18 -1.29 -8.87 -12.52
N ASN A 19 -1.55 -10.18 -12.54
CA ASN A 19 -1.17 -11.08 -13.63
C ASN A 19 -1.91 -10.73 -14.92
N GLY A 20 -3.22 -10.45 -14.85
CA GLY A 20 -4.03 -10.02 -16.00
C GLY A 20 -3.50 -8.74 -16.62
N LYS A 21 -3.15 -7.75 -15.79
CA LYS A 21 -2.53 -6.50 -16.24
C LYS A 21 -1.20 -6.73 -16.96
N ARG A 22 -0.34 -7.62 -16.43
CA ARG A 22 0.94 -7.98 -17.07
C ARG A 22 0.73 -8.65 -18.42
N ALA A 23 -0.19 -9.62 -18.51
CA ALA A 23 -0.52 -10.29 -19.76
C ALA A 23 -1.04 -9.31 -20.81
N ALA A 24 -1.95 -8.40 -20.43
CA ALA A 24 -2.48 -7.36 -21.32
C ALA A 24 -1.36 -6.47 -21.91
N TRP A 25 -0.38 -6.07 -21.12
CA TRP A 25 0.78 -5.32 -21.63
C TRP A 25 1.60 -6.10 -22.64
N LYS A 26 1.86 -7.40 -22.41
CA LYS A 26 2.64 -8.19 -23.36
C LYS A 26 1.87 -8.47 -24.65
N ILE A 27 0.54 -8.59 -24.58
CA ILE A 27 -0.33 -8.66 -25.74
C ILE A 27 -0.18 -7.38 -26.58
N ASP A 28 -0.29 -6.21 -25.95
CA ASP A 28 -0.12 -4.91 -26.63
C ASP A 28 1.26 -4.76 -27.28
N GLU A 29 2.34 -5.07 -26.56
CA GLU A 29 3.72 -5.05 -27.09
C GLU A 29 3.85 -5.98 -28.31
N TYR A 30 3.32 -7.20 -28.22
CA TYR A 30 3.35 -8.17 -29.31
C TYR A 30 2.56 -7.71 -30.53
N LEU A 31 1.36 -7.16 -30.34
CA LEU A 31 0.52 -6.64 -31.43
C LEU A 31 1.17 -5.46 -32.16
N LYS A 32 2.03 -4.70 -31.49
CA LYS A 32 2.83 -3.61 -32.09
C LYS A 32 4.09 -4.09 -32.82
N GLY A 33 4.35 -5.40 -32.83
CA GLY A 33 5.59 -5.97 -33.37
C GLY A 33 6.81 -5.72 -32.48
N GLU A 34 6.59 -5.24 -31.25
CA GLU A 34 7.65 -5.08 -30.27
C GLU A 34 7.92 -6.42 -29.56
N LYS A 35 9.18 -6.64 -29.17
CA LYS A 35 9.49 -7.78 -28.29
C LYS A 35 8.94 -7.50 -26.89
N PRO A 36 8.25 -8.44 -26.25
CA PRO A 36 7.79 -8.30 -24.88
C PRO A 36 8.96 -7.96 -23.93
N LYS A 37 8.87 -6.85 -23.19
CA LYS A 37 9.97 -6.37 -22.31
C LYS A 37 9.51 -6.28 -20.87
N ALA A 38 10.31 -6.74 -19.91
CA ALA A 38 10.01 -6.54 -18.51
C ALA A 38 9.99 -5.04 -18.17
N ARG A 39 8.87 -4.56 -17.62
CA ARG A 39 8.75 -3.19 -17.11
C ARG A 39 9.56 -3.02 -15.84
N MET A 40 9.86 -1.76 -15.51
CA MET A 40 10.64 -1.44 -14.32
C MET A 40 10.01 -1.99 -13.04
N SER A 41 8.69 -1.92 -12.88
CA SER A 41 7.97 -2.52 -11.76
C SER A 41 8.19 -4.04 -11.64
N GLU A 42 8.27 -4.75 -12.77
CA GLU A 42 8.53 -6.20 -12.79
C GLU A 42 9.99 -6.50 -12.38
N LYS A 43 10.93 -5.66 -12.82
CA LYS A 43 12.34 -5.76 -12.43
C LYS A 43 12.53 -5.51 -10.92
N PHE A 44 11.83 -4.52 -10.37
CA PHE A 44 11.87 -4.22 -8.94
C PHE A 44 11.34 -5.36 -8.07
N VAL A 45 10.24 -6.01 -8.48
CA VAL A 45 9.71 -7.18 -7.75
C VAL A 45 10.76 -8.29 -7.68
N LYS A 46 11.43 -8.59 -8.80
CA LYS A 46 12.52 -9.58 -8.82
C LYS A 46 13.69 -9.16 -7.94
N PHE A 47 14.16 -7.92 -8.10
CA PHE A 47 15.27 -7.37 -7.33
C PHE A 47 15.02 -7.42 -5.81
N PHE A 48 13.84 -7.00 -5.34
CA PHE A 48 13.50 -7.05 -3.91
C PHE A 48 13.39 -8.48 -3.38
N GLY A 49 13.01 -9.44 -4.23
CA GLY A 49 13.09 -10.87 -3.90
C GLY A 49 14.52 -11.35 -3.73
N ASP A 50 15.42 -10.96 -4.64
CA ASP A 50 16.84 -11.37 -4.63
C ASP A 50 17.59 -10.79 -3.41
N VAL A 51 17.31 -9.52 -3.06
CA VAL A 51 17.92 -8.85 -1.90
C VAL A 51 17.32 -9.31 -0.57
N LYS A 52 16.28 -10.15 -0.58
CA LYS A 52 15.59 -10.68 0.61
C LYS A 52 15.24 -9.59 1.61
N VAL A 53 14.57 -8.54 1.12
CA VAL A 53 14.24 -7.36 1.96
C VAL A 53 13.39 -7.69 3.19
N TYR A 54 12.68 -8.83 3.19
CA TYR A 54 11.84 -9.26 4.29
C TYR A 54 12.63 -10.11 5.30
N ASP A 55 12.71 -9.61 6.54
CA ASP A 55 13.14 -10.39 7.70
C ASP A 55 11.96 -10.56 8.66
N LYS A 56 11.59 -11.81 8.93
CA LYS A 56 10.50 -12.16 9.86
C LYS A 56 10.81 -11.80 11.31
N ASN A 57 12.10 -11.69 11.65
CA ASN A 57 12.58 -11.38 12.99
C ASN A 57 12.96 -9.90 13.12
N GLU A 58 12.69 -9.07 12.10
CA GLU A 58 12.97 -7.64 12.11
C GLU A 58 12.22 -6.98 13.28
N ASN A 59 12.95 -6.34 14.19
CA ASN A 59 12.34 -5.52 15.22
C ASN A 59 11.85 -4.20 14.59
N VAL A 60 10.60 -4.22 14.14
CA VAL A 60 9.92 -3.05 13.53
C VAL A 60 9.46 -2.01 14.56
N GLY A 61 9.81 -2.19 15.84
CA GLY A 61 9.37 -1.33 16.94
C GLY A 61 7.95 -1.63 17.39
N PHE A 62 7.32 -0.63 18.01
CA PHE A 62 6.02 -0.77 18.67
C PHE A 62 4.88 -0.99 17.65
N LEU A 63 4.34 -2.21 17.64
CA LEU A 63 3.18 -2.61 16.84
C LEU A 63 1.88 -2.28 17.58
N GLY A 64 1.60 -0.98 17.72
CA GLY A 64 0.26 -0.43 17.92
C GLY A 64 -0.66 -1.14 18.92
N ASP A 65 -0.29 -1.20 20.20
CA ASP A 65 -1.23 -1.64 21.26
C ASP A 65 -2.25 -0.56 21.67
N LYS A 66 -2.03 0.69 21.21
CA LYS A 66 -2.85 1.83 21.63
C LYS A 66 -4.18 1.84 20.88
N ALA A 67 -5.25 2.01 21.64
CA ALA A 67 -6.56 2.31 21.10
C ALA A 67 -6.53 3.58 20.24
N ARG A 68 -7.41 3.65 19.23
CA ARG A 68 -7.57 4.85 18.41
C ARG A 68 -8.05 6.00 19.30
N LEU A 69 -7.35 7.14 19.22
CA LEU A 69 -7.81 8.34 19.87
C LEU A 69 -9.09 8.83 19.19
N GLN A 70 -10.11 9.16 19.99
CA GLN A 70 -11.35 9.72 19.47
C GLN A 70 -11.21 11.24 19.39
N LEU A 71 -11.68 11.82 18.28
CA LEU A 71 -11.79 13.26 18.16
C LEU A 71 -12.82 13.81 19.15
N ARG A 72 -12.74 15.10 19.43
CA ARG A 72 -13.69 15.83 20.28
C ARG A 72 -14.72 16.49 19.35
N PRO A 73 -15.89 15.87 19.14
CA PRO A 73 -16.95 16.52 18.39
C PRO A 73 -17.68 17.53 19.27
N MET A 74 -18.18 18.58 18.63
CA MET A 74 -19.17 19.48 19.20
C MET A 74 -20.42 18.70 19.64
N ALA A 75 -21.00 19.11 20.76
CA ALA A 75 -22.20 18.47 21.31
C ALA A 75 -23.35 18.42 20.27
N PRO A 76 -24.08 17.29 20.14
CA PRO A 76 -25.19 17.14 19.21
C PRO A 76 -26.25 18.24 19.29
N GLU A 77 -26.51 18.74 20.49
CA GLU A 77 -27.51 19.77 20.79
C GLU A 77 -27.14 21.12 20.19
N VAL A 78 -25.84 21.39 20.02
CA VAL A 78 -25.29 22.63 19.48
C VAL A 78 -25.08 22.50 17.98
N ARG A 79 -24.40 21.43 17.52
CA ARG A 79 -24.01 21.26 16.10
C ARG A 79 -25.19 21.15 15.13
N LYS A 80 -26.40 20.85 15.62
CA LYS A 80 -27.61 20.83 14.79
C LYS A 80 -28.12 22.21 14.38
N TRP A 81 -27.63 23.27 15.02
CA TRP A 81 -28.07 24.65 14.81
C TRP A 81 -26.99 25.56 14.21
N THR A 82 -25.82 25.02 13.89
CA THR A 82 -24.71 25.78 13.32
C THR A 82 -24.10 25.05 12.11
N PHE A 83 -23.38 25.80 11.29
CA PHE A 83 -22.53 25.28 10.20
C PHE A 83 -21.04 25.32 10.56
N ASP A 84 -20.72 25.61 11.81
CA ASP A 84 -19.35 25.59 12.31
C ASP A 84 -18.76 24.17 12.25
N GLU A 85 -17.43 24.10 12.24
CA GLU A 85 -16.70 22.83 12.23
C GLU A 85 -17.08 21.97 13.44
N VAL A 86 -17.50 20.73 13.18
CA VAL A 86 -18.00 19.82 14.21
C VAL A 86 -16.85 19.16 14.97
N GLU A 87 -15.75 18.83 14.30
CA GLU A 87 -14.63 18.10 14.88
C GLU A 87 -13.49 19.08 15.16
N GLU A 88 -13.06 19.22 16.41
CA GLU A 88 -11.99 20.17 16.78
C GLU A 88 -10.58 19.75 16.31
N GLY A 89 -10.44 18.56 15.70
CA GLY A 89 -9.15 17.98 15.35
C GLY A 89 -8.34 17.52 16.57
N PHE A 90 -7.11 17.06 16.30
CA PHE A 90 -6.15 16.71 17.34
C PHE A 90 -5.24 17.88 17.67
N ARG A 91 -4.85 17.99 18.94
CA ARG A 91 -3.70 18.82 19.32
C ARG A 91 -2.42 18.21 18.74
N THR A 92 -1.37 19.00 18.62
CA THR A 92 -0.12 18.58 17.97
C THR A 92 0.48 17.32 18.60
N ASP A 93 0.46 17.21 19.93
CA ASP A 93 0.92 16.05 20.71
C ASP A 93 0.07 14.80 20.48
N GLU A 94 -1.26 14.98 20.46
CA GLU A 94 -2.23 13.93 20.15
C GLU A 94 -2.06 13.43 18.71
N ALA A 95 -1.86 14.33 17.75
CA ALA A 95 -1.66 14.01 16.35
C ALA A 95 -0.37 13.19 16.13
N ILE A 96 0.73 13.58 16.78
CA ILE A 96 1.99 12.82 16.74
C ILE A 96 1.79 11.43 17.35
N THR A 97 1.08 11.35 18.47
CA THR A 97 0.79 10.08 19.15
C THR A 97 -0.08 9.16 18.28
N GLU A 98 -1.14 9.67 17.65
CA GLU A 98 -1.98 8.89 16.75
C GLU A 98 -1.21 8.46 15.49
N ALA A 99 -0.38 9.34 14.91
CA ALA A 99 0.48 9.01 13.77
C ALA A 99 1.49 7.90 14.09
N SER A 100 1.95 7.83 15.35
CA SER A 100 2.86 6.77 15.82
C SER A 100 2.23 5.37 15.81
N ARG A 101 0.89 5.25 15.72
CA ARG A 101 0.19 3.97 15.57
C ARG A 101 0.31 3.36 14.17
N CYS A 102 0.80 4.10 13.18
CA CYS A 102 0.95 3.61 11.83
C CYS A 102 1.98 2.46 11.78
N LEU A 103 1.54 1.29 11.33
CA LEU A 103 2.38 0.09 11.17
C LEU A 103 3.41 0.21 10.03
N ARG A 104 3.43 1.33 9.30
CA ARG A 104 4.30 1.57 8.13
C ARG A 104 4.29 0.40 7.15
N CYS A 105 3.10 -0.10 6.81
CA CYS A 105 2.89 -1.31 6.01
C CYS A 105 3.45 -1.24 4.56
N TYR A 106 3.88 -0.07 4.10
CA TYR A 106 4.57 0.07 2.82
C TYR A 106 6.06 0.34 3.06
N ARG A 107 6.91 -0.34 2.29
CA ARG A 107 8.35 -0.17 2.35
C ARG A 107 8.80 0.72 1.19
N ILE A 108 9.51 1.79 1.50
CA ILE A 108 10.14 2.65 0.48
C ILE A 108 11.53 2.08 0.23
N GLY A 109 11.75 1.58 -0.98
CA GLY A 109 13.09 1.24 -1.47
C GLY A 109 13.64 2.38 -2.31
N MET A 110 14.77 2.95 -1.92
CA MET A 110 15.55 3.86 -2.77
C MET A 110 16.77 3.12 -3.31
N ILE A 111 17.03 3.27 -4.61
CA ILE A 111 18.22 2.73 -5.27
C ILE A 111 18.91 3.90 -5.95
N ALA A 112 20.17 4.15 -5.59
CA ALA A 112 21.03 5.05 -6.34
C ALA A 112 21.52 4.32 -7.59
N VAL A 113 21.14 4.82 -8.77
CA VAL A 113 21.65 4.34 -10.05
C VAL A 113 22.71 5.33 -10.49
N GLY A 114 23.98 4.90 -10.43
CA GLY A 114 25.13 5.65 -10.97
C GLY A 114 25.24 5.52 -12.49
#